data_AF-A0A7V4KEE2-F1
#
_entry.id   AF-A0A7V4KEE2-F1
#
_cell.length_a   1.000
_cell.length_b   1.000
_cell.length_c   1.000
_cell.angle_alpha   90.00
_cell.angle_beta   90.00
_cell.angle_gamma   90.00
#
_symmetry.space_group_name_H-M   'P 1'
#
loop_
_entity.id
_entity.type
_entity.pdbx_description
1 polymer ?
#
loop_
_entity_poly.entity_id
_entity_poly.type
_entity_poly.pdbx_seq_one_letter_code
_entity_poly.pdbx_strand_id
1 'polypeptide(L)'
;NIVRSVEYSVDGKLTDVEKATAYFEATAIFKGAYVARTSSAFYVAVELDKPAKDYLNQNILVEVYTDSPRMTSANTKTYNGTELTKKVGFRFSINMKTYPVRKRGSFFAAMGDNTWVLQANPFKTAVDEVVEFEIPYDIIGVKSGETFNVFVVVSVDGKDQVVPTEGVAIRTPSMISGNVIAKFVDKVGDDYGFGTYTYPKDPAFAPYKGLWDITEVTVLENEDAYVFAIKFAEMTNPWASPKGFSHQLVNIYLDTKDGGRTDTYKEGARVQFKEPWDYFIKIAGWPDYGQVFATADGKEITEAITYEADPADKVIYIVVFKKFLDIQKGIKAYILSMSQDGFGTDHIRAVTPNASQWTLGGYPSDSKDYAPWVLDIVAPEGYTQEEMLKSYIPDQAYATLIPVVIK
;
A
#
# COMPACT_ATOMS: atom_id res chain seq x y z
N ASN A 1 -4.03 17.65 -6.64
CA ASN A 1 -4.57 16.91 -5.47
C ASN A 1 -4.84 15.47 -5.88
N ILE A 2 -3.86 14.58 -5.72
CA ILE A 2 -4.01 13.14 -6.01
C ILE A 2 -4.30 12.44 -4.69
N VAL A 3 -5.40 11.70 -4.60
CA VAL A 3 -5.75 10.91 -3.42
C VAL A 3 -4.77 9.73 -3.31
N ARG A 4 -4.08 9.62 -2.18
CA ARG A 4 -3.06 8.60 -1.93
C ARG A 4 -3.47 7.66 -0.80
N SER A 5 -2.78 6.53 -0.72
CA SER A 5 -2.83 5.68 0.46
C SER A 5 -1.96 6.30 1.56
N VAL A 6 -2.52 6.48 2.76
CA VAL A 6 -1.78 6.97 3.94
C VAL A 6 -2.20 6.15 5.16
N GLU A 7 -1.28 6.00 6.10
CA GLU A 7 -1.63 5.54 7.45
C GLU A 7 -2.38 6.68 8.17
N TYR A 8 -3.43 6.34 8.92
CA TYR A 8 -4.22 7.30 9.68
C TYR A 8 -4.78 6.67 10.96
N SER A 9 -5.17 7.52 11.90
CA SER A 9 -5.92 7.14 13.09
C SER A 9 -7.16 8.02 13.21
N VAL A 10 -8.33 7.41 13.39
CA VAL A 10 -9.58 8.16 13.58
C VAL A 10 -9.70 8.61 15.03
N ASP A 11 -8.94 9.64 15.42
CA ASP A 11 -8.83 10.17 16.79
C ASP A 11 -9.15 11.66 16.93
N GLY A 12 -9.42 12.35 15.83
CA GLY A 12 -9.79 13.75 15.73
C GLY A 12 -8.59 14.69 15.55
N LYS A 13 -7.40 14.19 15.22
CA LYS A 13 -6.17 14.98 15.03
C LYS A 13 -5.48 14.62 13.73
N LEU A 14 -4.78 15.60 13.13
CA LEU A 14 -4.01 15.39 11.92
C LEU A 14 -2.51 15.32 12.21
N THR A 15 -1.92 14.18 11.87
CA THR A 15 -0.48 13.97 11.78
C THR A 15 0.09 14.45 10.45
N ASP A 16 1.42 14.56 10.35
CA ASP A 16 2.08 14.91 9.09
C ASP A 16 1.96 13.79 8.03
N VAL A 17 1.76 12.54 8.47
CA VAL A 17 1.51 11.39 7.57
C VAL A 17 0.15 11.52 6.90
N GLU A 18 -0.90 11.85 7.66
CA GLU A 18 -2.26 12.07 7.13
C GLU A 18 -2.32 13.26 6.17
N LYS A 19 -1.52 14.30 6.43
CA LYS A 19 -1.42 15.50 5.56
C LYS A 19 -0.73 15.24 4.22
N ALA A 20 -0.08 14.08 4.02
CA ALA A 20 0.62 13.75 2.79
C ALA A 20 -0.29 13.32 1.61
N THR A 21 -1.61 13.38 1.80
CA THR A 21 -2.64 13.05 0.79
C THR A 21 -3.19 14.30 0.06
N ALA A 22 -4.25 14.14 -0.73
CA ALA A 22 -4.96 15.24 -1.36
C ALA A 22 -5.62 16.18 -0.32
N TYR A 23 -5.25 17.46 -0.36
CA TYR A 23 -5.91 18.54 0.39
C TYR A 23 -6.73 19.44 -0.52
N PHE A 24 -7.93 19.82 -0.11
CA PHE A 24 -8.82 20.71 -0.86
C PHE A 24 -9.21 21.89 0.01
N GLU A 25 -8.78 23.09 -0.41
CA GLU A 25 -9.02 24.33 0.32
C GLU A 25 -10.48 24.80 0.21
N ALA A 26 -10.97 25.36 1.32
CA ALA A 26 -12.29 25.95 1.48
C ALA A 26 -12.17 27.36 2.09
N THR A 27 -13.28 28.00 2.45
CA THR A 27 -13.29 29.37 2.99
C THR A 27 -14.20 29.52 4.21
N ALA A 28 -13.99 30.56 5.01
CA ALA A 28 -14.72 30.81 6.25
C ALA A 28 -14.59 29.64 7.25
N ILE A 29 -15.70 29.12 7.78
CA ILE A 29 -15.69 28.08 8.83
C ILE A 29 -15.11 26.76 8.33
N PHE A 30 -15.36 26.38 7.07
CA PHE A 30 -14.75 25.22 6.45
C PHE A 30 -13.39 25.65 5.88
N LYS A 31 -12.28 25.19 6.45
CA LYS A 31 -10.93 25.56 6.00
C LYS A 31 -10.44 24.70 4.86
N GLY A 32 -10.75 23.41 4.92
CA GLY A 32 -10.44 22.47 3.85
C GLY A 32 -10.61 21.03 4.30
N ALA A 33 -10.42 20.11 3.37
CA ALA A 33 -10.53 18.68 3.64
C ALA A 33 -9.35 17.90 3.07
N TYR A 34 -8.81 16.98 3.86
CA TYR A 34 -7.89 15.95 3.43
C TYR A 34 -8.70 14.71 3.03
N VAL A 35 -8.37 14.11 1.89
CA VAL A 35 -9.02 12.89 1.40
C VAL A 35 -7.95 11.85 1.09
N ALA A 36 -8.02 10.70 1.72
CA ALA A 36 -7.11 9.57 1.53
C ALA A 36 -7.85 8.26 1.25
N ARG A 37 -7.10 7.21 0.92
CA ARG A 37 -7.62 5.86 0.74
C ARG A 37 -6.75 4.82 1.46
N THR A 38 -7.25 3.60 1.56
CA THR A 38 -6.52 2.36 1.95
C THR A 38 -6.96 1.23 1.02
N SER A 39 -6.60 -0.01 1.33
CA SER A 39 -7.14 -1.22 0.72
C SER A 39 -8.65 -1.41 0.98
N SER A 40 -9.16 -0.93 2.11
CA SER A 40 -10.49 -1.31 2.62
C SER A 40 -11.46 -0.14 2.84
N ALA A 41 -10.96 1.09 2.96
CA ALA A 41 -11.76 2.28 3.23
C ALA A 41 -11.18 3.54 2.57
N PHE A 42 -11.99 4.58 2.46
CA PHE A 42 -11.49 5.95 2.26
C PHE A 42 -11.66 6.78 3.53
N TYR A 43 -10.71 7.69 3.73
CA TYR A 43 -10.61 8.55 4.89
C TYR A 43 -10.81 10.00 4.49
N VAL A 44 -11.56 10.74 5.30
CA VAL A 44 -11.78 12.18 5.14
C VAL A 44 -11.55 12.86 6.49
N ALA A 45 -10.66 13.85 6.51
CA ALA A 45 -10.52 14.78 7.63
C ALA A 45 -10.91 16.20 7.20
N VAL A 46 -11.82 16.81 7.95
CA VAL A 46 -12.35 18.14 7.68
C VAL A 46 -11.77 19.11 8.71
N GLU A 47 -11.00 20.07 8.20
CA GLU A 47 -10.43 21.15 8.97
C GLU A 47 -11.42 22.33 9.02
N LEU A 48 -11.70 22.80 10.23
CA LEU A 48 -12.50 24.00 10.47
C LEU A 48 -11.59 25.16 10.88
N ASP A 49 -12.11 26.38 10.92
CA ASP A 49 -11.36 27.61 11.27
C ASP A 49 -10.85 27.67 12.71
N LYS A 50 -11.28 26.72 13.54
CA LYS A 50 -10.81 26.46 14.91
C LYS A 50 -11.05 24.97 15.23
N PRO A 51 -10.56 24.45 16.38
CA PRO A 51 -10.76 23.05 16.74
C PRO A 51 -12.23 22.63 16.65
N ALA A 52 -12.48 21.50 15.97
CA ALA A 52 -13.83 21.03 15.67
C ALA A 52 -14.71 20.81 16.93
N LYS A 53 -14.10 20.42 18.06
CA LYS A 53 -14.77 20.30 19.35
C LYS A 53 -15.42 21.60 19.84
N ASP A 54 -14.92 22.76 19.41
CA ASP A 54 -15.47 24.07 19.80
C ASP A 54 -16.79 24.38 19.07
N TYR A 55 -17.14 23.56 18.08
CA TYR A 55 -18.42 23.61 17.37
C TYR A 55 -19.46 22.62 17.90
N LEU A 56 -19.12 21.81 18.90
CA LEU A 56 -20.09 20.91 19.54
C LEU A 56 -21.25 21.70 20.14
N ASN A 57 -22.46 21.11 20.06
CA ASN A 57 -23.74 21.73 20.42
C ASN A 57 -24.22 22.85 19.48
N GLN A 58 -23.48 23.16 18.41
CA GLN A 58 -23.89 24.16 17.41
C GLN A 58 -24.58 23.51 16.21
N ASN A 59 -25.30 24.33 15.45
CA ASN A 59 -26.07 23.89 14.27
C ASN A 59 -25.18 23.77 13.02
N ILE A 60 -24.21 22.85 13.12
CA ILE A 60 -23.27 22.55 12.05
C ILE A 60 -23.38 21.07 11.67
N LEU A 61 -23.46 20.82 10.37
CA LEU A 61 -23.37 19.49 9.78
C LEU A 61 -22.05 19.39 9.02
N VAL A 62 -21.29 18.34 9.27
CA VAL A 62 -20.13 17.98 8.47
C VAL A 62 -20.43 16.66 7.79
N GLU A 63 -20.31 16.62 6.46
CA GLU A 63 -20.87 15.56 5.66
C GLU A 63 -19.96 15.15 4.52
N VAL A 64 -20.06 13.88 4.15
CA VAL A 64 -19.38 13.30 3.00
C VAL A 64 -20.44 12.70 2.09
N TYR A 65 -20.47 13.13 0.83
CA TYR A 65 -21.37 12.61 -0.19
C TYR A 65 -20.58 11.81 -1.21
N THR A 66 -21.12 10.68 -1.64
CA THR A 66 -20.42 9.82 -2.58
C THR A 66 -21.38 9.06 -3.49
N ASP A 67 -20.93 8.76 -4.70
CA ASP A 67 -21.60 7.81 -5.58
C ASP A 67 -21.14 6.37 -5.28
N SER A 68 -21.64 5.43 -6.08
CA SER A 68 -21.07 4.10 -6.18
C SER A 68 -21.32 3.57 -7.58
N PRO A 69 -20.37 2.83 -8.19
CA PRO A 69 -20.55 2.17 -9.48
C PRO A 69 -21.80 1.28 -9.55
N ARG A 70 -22.30 0.82 -8.39
CA ARG A 70 -23.44 -0.08 -8.26
C ARG A 70 -24.66 0.55 -7.59
N MET A 71 -24.71 1.88 -7.45
CA MET A 71 -25.90 2.55 -6.92
C MET A 71 -27.08 2.41 -7.88
N THR A 72 -28.26 2.10 -7.35
CA THR A 72 -29.52 1.98 -8.13
C THR A 72 -30.35 3.25 -8.13
N SER A 73 -30.21 4.04 -7.06
CA SER A 73 -30.88 5.33 -6.88
C SER A 73 -29.83 6.40 -6.59
N ALA A 74 -30.03 7.60 -7.11
CA ALA A 74 -29.09 8.70 -6.92
C ALA A 74 -29.79 10.04 -6.84
N ASN A 75 -29.29 10.89 -5.96
CA ASN A 75 -29.69 12.29 -5.81
C ASN A 75 -28.70 13.19 -6.55
N THR A 76 -29.08 14.44 -6.81
CA THR A 76 -28.18 15.49 -7.33
C THR A 76 -28.01 16.64 -6.35
N LYS A 77 -28.66 16.59 -5.20
CA LYS A 77 -28.62 17.65 -4.18
C LYS A 77 -28.13 17.14 -2.84
N THR A 78 -27.47 18.04 -2.10
CA THR A 78 -27.23 17.88 -0.67
C THR A 78 -28.54 17.84 0.12
N TYR A 79 -28.47 17.49 1.39
CA TYR A 79 -29.61 17.53 2.30
C TYR A 79 -30.28 18.91 2.41
N ASN A 80 -29.51 20.00 2.35
CA ASN A 80 -30.06 21.35 2.38
C ASN A 80 -30.36 21.91 0.99
N GLY A 81 -30.27 21.10 -0.07
CA GLY A 81 -30.75 21.42 -1.41
C GLY A 81 -29.74 22.07 -2.35
N THR A 82 -28.46 22.12 -1.98
CA THR A 82 -27.37 22.59 -2.85
C THR A 82 -27.14 21.59 -3.98
N GLU A 83 -27.09 22.05 -5.23
CA GLU A 83 -26.84 21.20 -6.40
C GLU A 83 -25.38 20.73 -6.43
N LEU A 84 -25.17 19.43 -6.67
CA LEU A 84 -23.86 18.82 -6.88
C LEU A 84 -23.62 18.62 -8.37
N THR A 85 -22.36 18.75 -8.78
CA THR A 85 -21.93 18.56 -10.18
C THR A 85 -22.06 17.12 -10.68
N LYS A 86 -22.20 16.16 -9.75
CA LYS A 86 -22.36 14.73 -10.03
C LYS A 86 -23.45 14.13 -9.16
N LYS A 87 -24.03 13.05 -9.66
CA LYS A 87 -24.99 12.23 -8.90
C LYS A 87 -24.31 11.57 -7.71
N VAL A 88 -25.03 11.44 -6.61
CA VAL A 88 -24.55 10.80 -5.37
C VAL A 88 -25.58 9.79 -4.86
N GLY A 89 -25.10 8.64 -4.40
CA GLY A 89 -25.91 7.55 -3.89
C GLY A 89 -25.95 7.50 -2.36
N PHE A 90 -24.94 8.08 -1.71
CA PHE A 90 -24.70 7.92 -0.28
C PHE A 90 -24.30 9.24 0.37
N ARG A 91 -24.68 9.41 1.65
CA ARG A 91 -24.33 10.55 2.50
C ARG A 91 -23.97 10.04 3.89
N PHE A 92 -22.82 10.49 4.39
CA PHE A 92 -22.33 10.26 5.74
C PHE A 92 -22.32 11.59 6.48
N SER A 93 -22.86 11.62 7.70
CA SER A 93 -23.13 12.89 8.40
C SER A 93 -22.69 12.84 9.85
N ILE A 94 -21.99 13.88 10.29
CA ILE A 94 -21.75 14.22 11.69
C ILE A 94 -22.50 15.50 11.99
N ASN A 95 -23.47 15.40 12.90
CA ASN A 95 -24.22 16.54 13.39
C ASN A 95 -23.64 17.01 14.72
N MET A 96 -22.95 18.16 14.70
CA MET A 96 -22.23 18.73 15.84
C MET A 96 -23.14 19.00 17.04
N LYS A 97 -24.43 19.28 16.79
CA LYS A 97 -25.43 19.48 17.85
C LYS A 97 -25.67 18.21 18.66
N THR A 98 -25.64 17.05 18.01
CA THR A 98 -25.99 15.76 18.62
C THR A 98 -24.80 14.86 18.95
N TYR A 99 -23.64 15.14 18.35
CA TYR A 99 -22.44 14.33 18.50
C TYR A 99 -21.96 14.15 19.96
N PRO A 100 -22.03 15.16 20.86
CA PRO A 100 -21.63 14.98 22.27
C PRO A 100 -22.39 13.86 22.99
N VAL A 101 -23.65 13.64 22.60
CA VAL A 101 -24.52 12.60 23.17
C VAL A 101 -24.34 11.27 22.44
N ARG A 102 -24.18 11.33 21.11
CA ARG A 102 -24.06 10.18 20.23
C ARG A 102 -22.79 10.34 19.42
N LYS A 103 -21.66 9.91 19.99
CA LYS A 103 -20.33 9.94 19.39
C LYS A 103 -20.20 8.98 18.20
N ARG A 104 -21.06 9.16 17.19
CA ARG A 104 -21.13 8.36 15.97
C ARG A 104 -21.72 9.19 14.83
N GLY A 105 -21.31 8.89 13.61
CA GLY A 105 -21.95 9.42 12.41
C GLY A 105 -23.28 8.73 12.08
N SER A 106 -23.99 9.28 11.09
CA SER A 106 -25.20 8.71 10.50
C SER A 106 -24.97 8.49 9.00
N PHE A 107 -25.35 7.32 8.50
CA PHE A 107 -25.18 6.93 7.10
C PHE A 107 -26.57 6.87 6.42
N PHE A 108 -26.69 7.44 5.22
CA PHE A 108 -27.91 7.48 4.45
C PHE A 108 -27.68 7.05 3.00
N ALA A 109 -28.68 6.41 2.40
CA ALA A 109 -28.75 6.12 0.97
C ALA A 109 -29.77 7.03 0.28
N ALA A 110 -29.52 7.37 -0.98
CA ALA A 110 -30.39 8.17 -1.82
C ALA A 110 -31.63 7.38 -2.26
N MET A 111 -32.79 8.04 -2.29
CA MET A 111 -34.04 7.45 -2.80
C MET A 111 -34.29 7.76 -4.29
N GLY A 112 -33.56 8.71 -4.87
CA GLY A 112 -33.71 9.11 -6.28
C GLY A 112 -34.60 10.35 -6.51
N ASP A 113 -35.21 10.87 -5.45
CA ASP A 113 -36.08 12.04 -5.43
C ASP A 113 -35.51 13.19 -4.57
N ASN A 114 -34.19 13.18 -4.34
CA ASN A 114 -33.47 14.06 -3.41
C ASN A 114 -33.82 13.87 -1.93
N THR A 115 -34.50 12.76 -1.57
CA THR A 115 -34.64 12.32 -0.18
C THR A 115 -33.61 11.25 0.19
N TRP A 116 -33.42 11.06 1.50
CA TRP A 116 -32.36 10.25 2.09
C TRP A 116 -32.96 9.28 3.11
N VAL A 117 -32.59 7.99 3.04
CA VAL A 117 -33.03 6.95 3.97
C VAL A 117 -31.88 6.47 4.83
N LEU A 118 -32.09 6.48 6.16
CA LEU A 118 -31.08 6.07 7.15
C LEU A 118 -30.72 4.59 6.98
N GLN A 119 -29.43 4.31 7.00
CA GLN A 119 -28.84 2.98 6.95
C GLN A 119 -28.31 2.57 8.34
N ALA A 120 -28.23 1.27 8.59
CA ALA A 120 -27.82 0.72 9.88
C ALA A 120 -26.30 0.51 10.02
N ASN A 121 -25.56 0.50 8.91
CA ASN A 121 -24.13 0.20 8.92
C ASN A 121 -23.35 1.28 9.67
N PRO A 122 -22.56 0.91 10.70
CA PRO A 122 -21.67 1.85 11.37
C PRO A 122 -20.45 2.15 10.51
N PHE A 123 -19.79 3.27 10.82
CA PHE A 123 -18.49 3.66 10.27
C PHE A 123 -17.76 4.48 11.34
N LYS A 124 -16.42 4.57 11.28
CA LYS A 124 -15.68 5.26 12.34
C LYS A 124 -15.70 6.76 12.11
N THR A 125 -15.77 7.50 13.22
CA THR A 125 -15.75 8.96 13.23
C THR A 125 -15.06 9.48 14.47
N ALA A 126 -14.40 10.63 14.36
CA ALA A 126 -13.89 11.37 15.51
C ALA A 126 -14.12 12.87 15.35
N VAL A 127 -14.20 13.57 16.48
CA VAL A 127 -14.28 15.04 16.56
C VAL A 127 -13.39 15.50 17.71
N ASP A 128 -12.28 16.16 17.39
CA ASP A 128 -11.43 16.87 18.36
C ASP A 128 -10.90 18.17 17.73
N GLU A 129 -9.70 18.15 17.14
CA GLU A 129 -9.15 19.27 16.38
C GLU A 129 -9.79 19.36 14.99
N VAL A 130 -9.98 18.21 14.35
CA VAL A 130 -10.67 18.05 13.07
C VAL A 130 -11.88 17.12 13.21
N VAL A 131 -12.67 17.00 12.12
CA VAL A 131 -13.75 16.02 12.01
C VAL A 131 -13.32 14.92 11.05
N GLU A 132 -13.40 13.67 11.48
CA GLU A 132 -12.89 12.54 10.70
C GLU A 132 -13.96 11.52 10.38
N PHE A 133 -13.80 10.90 9.20
CA PHE A 133 -14.61 9.82 8.68
C PHE A 133 -13.67 8.74 8.15
N GLU A 134 -13.86 7.50 8.58
CA GLU A 134 -13.38 6.30 7.88
C GLU A 134 -14.60 5.59 7.32
N ILE A 135 -14.72 5.55 5.99
CA ILE A 135 -15.85 4.99 5.28
C ILE A 135 -15.38 3.74 4.51
N PRO A 136 -15.72 2.54 5.01
CA PRO A 136 -15.43 1.28 4.33
C PRO A 136 -15.99 1.21 2.90
N TYR A 137 -15.28 0.53 1.99
CA TYR A 137 -15.76 0.36 0.61
C TYR A 137 -16.98 -0.57 0.50
N ASP A 138 -17.10 -1.54 1.41
CA ASP A 138 -18.19 -2.51 1.43
C ASP A 138 -19.55 -1.84 1.68
N ILE A 139 -19.63 -0.84 2.57
CA ILE A 139 -20.90 -0.18 2.91
C ILE A 139 -21.45 0.69 1.77
N ILE A 140 -20.58 1.16 0.86
CA ILE A 140 -20.98 1.84 -0.37
C ILE A 140 -20.98 0.91 -1.59
N GLY A 141 -20.69 -0.38 -1.38
CA GLY A 141 -20.63 -1.36 -2.44
C GLY A 141 -19.65 -0.98 -3.54
N VAL A 142 -18.47 -0.46 -3.21
CA VAL A 142 -17.36 -0.28 -4.16
C VAL A 142 -16.44 -1.49 -4.08
N LYS A 143 -15.97 -1.98 -5.23
CA LYS A 143 -15.05 -3.13 -5.36
C LYS A 143 -13.69 -2.61 -5.81
N SER A 144 -12.66 -3.41 -5.55
CA SER A 144 -11.30 -3.20 -6.05
C SER A 144 -11.27 -2.84 -7.54
N GLY A 145 -10.46 -1.85 -7.89
CA GLY A 145 -10.26 -1.32 -9.23
C GLY A 145 -11.32 -0.34 -9.70
N GLU A 146 -12.46 -0.28 -9.02
CA GLU A 146 -13.50 0.68 -9.36
C GLU A 146 -13.13 2.09 -8.91
N THR A 147 -13.69 3.07 -9.62
CA THR A 147 -13.58 4.49 -9.30
C THR A 147 -14.92 5.02 -8.86
N PHE A 148 -14.92 5.85 -7.82
CA PHE A 148 -16.09 6.54 -7.29
C PHE A 148 -15.72 8.00 -6.99
N ASN A 149 -16.69 8.84 -6.69
CA ASN A 149 -16.55 10.26 -6.49
C ASN A 149 -16.96 10.67 -5.07
N VAL A 150 -16.26 11.65 -4.50
CA VAL A 150 -16.49 12.16 -3.15
C VAL A 150 -16.63 13.68 -3.17
N PHE A 151 -17.60 14.18 -2.41
CA PHE A 151 -17.73 15.58 -2.01
C PHE A 151 -17.70 15.67 -0.49
N VAL A 152 -17.11 16.74 0.03
CA VAL A 152 -17.16 17.11 1.44
C VAL A 152 -18.00 18.36 1.57
N VAL A 153 -18.93 18.37 2.52
CA VAL A 153 -19.87 19.46 2.73
C VAL A 153 -19.88 19.87 4.18
N VAL A 154 -19.67 21.15 4.44
CA VAL A 154 -19.92 21.75 5.75
C VAL A 154 -21.13 22.67 5.62
N SER A 155 -22.14 22.43 6.45
CA SER A 155 -23.35 23.24 6.51
C SER A 155 -23.38 24.02 7.82
N VAL A 156 -23.54 25.35 7.72
CA VAL A 156 -23.69 26.24 8.87
C VAL A 156 -25.07 26.88 8.76
N ASP A 157 -25.95 26.59 9.72
CA ASP A 157 -27.34 27.06 9.70
C ASP A 157 -28.08 26.77 8.38
N GLY A 158 -27.84 25.59 7.82
CA GLY A 158 -28.47 25.11 6.59
C GLY A 158 -27.88 25.71 5.30
N LYS A 159 -26.81 26.51 5.39
CA LYS A 159 -26.06 27.00 4.24
C LYS A 159 -24.85 26.13 4.01
N ASP A 160 -24.85 25.43 2.88
CA ASP A 160 -23.77 24.51 2.54
C ASP A 160 -22.60 25.21 1.86
N GLN A 161 -21.41 24.70 2.15
CA GLN A 161 -20.24 24.86 1.32
C GLN A 161 -19.74 23.49 0.89
N VAL A 162 -19.63 23.27 -0.42
CA VAL A 162 -19.22 22.01 -1.04
C VAL A 162 -17.78 22.12 -1.52
N VAL A 163 -16.91 21.21 -1.09
CA VAL A 163 -15.52 21.11 -1.53
C VAL A 163 -15.13 19.64 -1.73
N PRO A 164 -14.48 19.27 -2.85
CA PRO A 164 -14.26 20.08 -4.06
C PRO A 164 -15.57 20.28 -4.84
N THR A 165 -15.72 21.40 -5.54
CA THR A 165 -16.93 21.70 -6.34
C THR A 165 -17.21 20.66 -7.43
N GLU A 166 -16.17 20.12 -8.05
CA GLU A 166 -16.25 19.05 -9.07
C GLU A 166 -16.21 17.63 -8.47
N GLY A 167 -16.12 17.55 -7.15
CA GLY A 167 -15.81 16.35 -6.40
C GLY A 167 -14.41 15.81 -6.70
N VAL A 168 -13.98 14.80 -5.95
CA VAL A 168 -12.71 14.11 -6.14
C VAL A 168 -12.97 12.66 -6.51
N ALA A 169 -12.32 12.17 -7.56
CA ALA A 169 -12.37 10.76 -7.92
C ALA A 169 -11.39 9.97 -7.03
N ILE A 170 -11.88 8.91 -6.40
CA ILE A 170 -11.09 7.93 -5.68
C ILE A 170 -11.13 6.63 -6.49
N ARG A 171 -9.97 6.16 -6.91
CA ARG A 171 -9.82 4.82 -7.50
C ARG A 171 -9.37 3.87 -6.41
N THR A 172 -10.16 2.82 -6.19
CA THR A 172 -9.77 1.75 -5.27
C THR A 172 -8.61 0.94 -5.88
N PRO A 173 -7.76 0.35 -5.03
CA PRO A 173 -6.74 -0.61 -5.44
C PRO A 173 -7.25 -1.64 -6.44
N SER A 174 -6.56 -1.83 -7.55
CA SER A 174 -7.00 -2.74 -8.63
C SER A 174 -6.55 -4.17 -8.31
N MET A 175 -7.51 -5.02 -7.92
CA MET A 175 -7.37 -6.45 -7.57
C MET A 175 -6.57 -6.79 -6.30
N ILE A 176 -7.25 -6.70 -5.16
CA ILE A 176 -7.03 -7.60 -4.00
C ILE A 176 -8.22 -8.58 -3.96
N SER A 177 -8.50 -9.22 -5.10
CA SER A 177 -9.60 -10.18 -5.23
C SER A 177 -9.12 -11.40 -6.00
N GLY A 178 -9.39 -12.57 -5.44
CA GLY A 178 -8.97 -13.86 -5.96
C GLY A 178 -9.02 -14.92 -4.86
N ASN A 179 -8.85 -16.18 -5.25
CA ASN A 179 -8.70 -17.26 -4.28
C ASN A 179 -7.27 -17.24 -3.76
N VAL A 180 -7.08 -17.37 -2.45
CA VAL A 180 -5.75 -17.61 -1.89
C VAL A 180 -5.30 -19.00 -2.33
N ILE A 181 -4.20 -19.06 -3.10
CA ILE A 181 -3.63 -20.31 -3.60
C ILE A 181 -2.36 -20.70 -2.85
N ALA A 182 -1.67 -19.74 -2.25
CA ALA A 182 -0.54 -19.98 -1.36
C ALA A 182 -0.45 -18.91 -0.29
N LYS A 183 0.06 -19.29 0.88
CA LYS A 183 0.35 -18.39 1.98
C LYS A 183 1.61 -18.86 2.69
N PHE A 184 2.57 -17.96 2.82
CA PHE A 184 3.84 -18.19 3.50
C PHE A 184 3.91 -17.21 4.67
N VAL A 185 4.13 -17.73 5.88
CA VAL A 185 4.39 -16.91 7.07
C VAL A 185 5.88 -16.95 7.30
N ASP A 186 6.47 -15.78 7.46
CA ASP A 186 7.90 -15.63 7.64
C ASP A 186 8.21 -15.08 9.05
N LYS A 187 9.44 -15.27 9.50
CA LYS A 187 9.83 -15.08 10.90
C LYS A 187 10.15 -13.61 11.14
N VAL A 188 9.23 -12.93 11.81
CA VAL A 188 9.43 -11.53 12.26
C VAL A 188 10.79 -11.31 12.93
N GLY A 189 11.49 -10.27 12.47
CA GLY A 189 12.72 -9.76 13.03
C GLY A 189 13.99 -10.39 12.45
N ASP A 190 13.95 -10.95 11.24
CA ASP A 190 15.10 -11.58 10.57
C ASP A 190 15.60 -10.85 9.32
N ASP A 191 15.33 -9.54 9.20
CA ASP A 191 15.85 -8.65 8.15
C ASP A 191 17.37 -8.32 8.24
N TYR A 192 18.15 -9.27 8.73
CA TYR A 192 19.59 -9.20 8.98
C TYR A 192 20.42 -10.12 8.06
N GLY A 193 19.83 -10.60 6.95
CA GLY A 193 20.44 -11.50 6.00
C GLY A 193 20.82 -12.84 6.65
N PHE A 194 22.09 -13.25 6.53
CA PHE A 194 22.58 -14.47 7.18
C PHE A 194 23.00 -14.29 8.65
N GLY A 195 22.55 -13.21 9.30
CA GLY A 195 22.75 -12.98 10.75
C GLY A 195 23.78 -11.92 11.12
N THR A 196 24.38 -11.23 10.14
CA THR A 196 25.42 -10.22 10.43
C THR A 196 25.02 -8.80 10.08
N TYR A 197 23.96 -8.59 9.30
CA TYR A 197 23.67 -7.28 8.74
C TYR A 197 23.03 -6.33 9.73
N THR A 198 23.42 -5.06 9.63
CA THR A 198 22.94 -4.00 10.50
C THR A 198 22.48 -2.80 9.69
N TYR A 199 21.47 -2.10 10.19
CA TYR A 199 20.90 -0.91 9.59
C TYR A 199 21.91 0.23 9.37
N PRO A 200 21.72 1.07 8.34
CA PRO A 200 22.41 2.36 8.23
C PRO A 200 22.05 3.29 9.38
N LYS A 201 22.90 4.28 9.65
CA LYS A 201 22.79 5.14 10.83
C LYS A 201 21.88 6.35 10.63
N ASP A 202 21.53 6.70 9.40
CA ASP A 202 20.71 7.88 9.13
C ASP A 202 19.29 7.77 9.75
N PRO A 203 18.72 8.84 10.33
CA PRO A 203 17.36 8.86 10.85
C PRO A 203 16.27 8.48 9.85
N ALA A 204 16.52 8.59 8.54
CA ALA A 204 15.59 8.10 7.53
C ALA A 204 15.30 6.59 7.67
N PHE A 205 16.18 5.82 8.30
CA PHE A 205 15.97 4.38 8.54
C PHE A 205 15.31 4.07 9.88
N ALA A 206 14.81 5.08 10.61
CA ALA A 206 13.96 4.83 11.77
C ALA A 206 12.73 4.00 11.36
N PRO A 207 12.30 3.01 12.17
CA PRO A 207 12.71 2.73 13.55
C PRO A 207 13.93 1.80 13.70
N TYR A 208 14.72 1.61 12.64
CA TYR A 208 15.90 0.73 12.57
C TYR A 208 15.58 -0.75 12.78
N LYS A 209 14.38 -1.15 12.35
CA LYS A 209 13.87 -2.52 12.40
C LYS A 209 12.70 -2.68 11.43
N GLY A 210 12.54 -3.87 10.88
CA GLY A 210 11.36 -4.27 10.15
C GLY A 210 11.19 -3.68 8.75
N LEU A 211 12.09 -2.79 8.30
CA LEU A 211 11.96 -2.09 7.01
C LEU A 211 12.14 -3.03 5.83
N TRP A 212 12.79 -4.18 6.00
CA TRP A 212 12.96 -5.18 4.94
C TRP A 212 12.41 -6.55 5.32
N ASP A 213 11.91 -6.68 6.54
CA ASP A 213 11.35 -7.87 7.19
C ASP A 213 10.00 -8.23 6.58
N ILE A 214 9.98 -9.26 5.74
CA ILE A 214 8.77 -9.89 5.23
C ILE A 214 8.18 -10.70 6.38
N THR A 215 6.89 -10.49 6.66
CA THR A 215 6.18 -11.23 7.72
C THR A 215 5.18 -12.22 7.14
N GLU A 216 4.69 -11.95 5.95
CA GLU A 216 3.74 -12.81 5.25
C GLU A 216 3.76 -12.53 3.76
N VAL A 217 3.69 -13.60 2.96
CA VAL A 217 3.33 -13.52 1.55
C VAL A 217 2.06 -14.31 1.31
N THR A 218 1.03 -13.64 0.80
CA THR A 218 -0.19 -14.27 0.31
C THR A 218 -0.24 -14.16 -1.22
N VAL A 219 -0.42 -15.30 -1.90
CA VAL A 219 -0.60 -15.34 -3.36
C VAL A 219 -2.05 -15.60 -3.68
N LEU A 220 -2.68 -14.66 -4.37
CA LEU A 220 -4.05 -14.79 -4.86
C LEU A 220 -4.07 -15.11 -6.35
N GLU A 221 -5.04 -15.92 -6.78
CA GLU A 221 -5.31 -16.22 -8.17
C GLU A 221 -6.73 -15.77 -8.53
N ASN A 222 -6.86 -15.00 -9.61
CA ASN A 222 -8.14 -14.72 -10.27
C ASN A 222 -8.05 -15.11 -11.75
N GLU A 223 -9.07 -14.76 -12.55
CA GLU A 223 -9.14 -15.16 -13.97
C GLU A 223 -7.96 -14.59 -14.78
N ASP A 224 -7.53 -13.36 -14.49
CA ASP A 224 -6.59 -12.61 -15.34
C ASP A 224 -5.16 -12.56 -14.78
N ALA A 225 -4.97 -12.74 -13.47
CA ALA A 225 -3.70 -12.45 -12.81
C ALA A 225 -3.39 -13.36 -11.61
N TYR A 226 -2.11 -13.38 -11.26
CA TYR A 226 -1.63 -13.72 -9.91
C TYR A 226 -1.33 -12.43 -9.16
N VAL A 227 -1.67 -12.37 -7.88
CA VAL A 227 -1.39 -11.22 -7.01
C VAL A 227 -0.52 -11.67 -5.85
N PHE A 228 0.67 -11.10 -5.74
CA PHE A 228 1.56 -11.28 -4.59
C PHE A 228 1.31 -10.14 -3.62
N ALA A 229 0.72 -10.44 -2.47
CA ALA A 229 0.59 -9.52 -1.34
C ALA A 229 1.74 -9.80 -0.37
N ILE A 230 2.74 -8.93 -0.35
CA ILE A 230 3.94 -9.05 0.47
C ILE A 230 3.84 -8.07 1.62
N LYS A 231 3.66 -8.59 2.84
CA LYS A 231 3.50 -7.80 4.06
C LYS A 231 4.82 -7.66 4.77
N PHE A 232 5.15 -6.42 5.14
CA PHE A 232 6.36 -6.09 5.90
C PHE A 232 6.04 -5.79 7.36
N ALA A 233 7.01 -5.99 8.25
CA ALA A 233 6.88 -5.59 9.65
C ALA A 233 6.82 -4.07 9.80
N GLU A 234 7.58 -3.34 8.98
CA GLU A 234 7.59 -1.87 8.95
C GLU A 234 7.63 -1.31 7.52
N MET A 235 6.91 -0.21 7.29
CA MET A 235 6.87 0.47 6.00
C MET A 235 6.82 1.97 6.19
N THR A 236 7.93 2.65 5.88
CA THR A 236 8.03 4.11 5.95
C THR A 236 8.37 4.72 4.59
N ASN A 237 8.13 6.03 4.47
CA ASN A 237 8.37 6.77 3.22
C ASN A 237 9.07 8.13 3.41
N PRO A 238 10.24 8.19 4.10
CA PRO A 238 10.95 9.45 4.38
C PRO A 238 11.37 10.21 3.11
N TRP A 239 11.55 9.53 1.98
CA TRP A 239 11.96 10.15 0.72
C TRP A 239 10.78 10.45 -0.22
N ALA A 240 9.55 10.42 0.29
CA ALA A 240 8.33 10.75 -0.44
C ALA A 240 8.19 10.00 -1.78
N SER A 241 8.59 8.73 -1.78
CA SER A 241 8.53 7.86 -2.94
C SER A 241 7.12 7.77 -3.52
N PRO A 242 6.96 7.76 -4.87
CA PRO A 242 5.65 7.84 -5.52
C PRO A 242 4.68 6.72 -5.12
N LYS A 243 5.19 5.52 -4.79
CA LYS A 243 4.36 4.36 -4.45
C LYS A 243 4.06 4.22 -2.96
N GLY A 244 4.51 5.16 -2.13
CA GLY A 244 4.16 5.20 -0.70
C GLY A 244 5.11 4.46 0.23
N PHE A 245 6.23 3.93 -0.27
CA PHE A 245 7.27 3.27 0.53
C PHE A 245 8.67 3.59 -0.02
N SER A 246 9.67 3.69 0.85
CA SER A 246 11.02 4.15 0.47
C SER A 246 12.10 3.07 0.51
N HIS A 247 12.05 2.10 1.41
CA HIS A 247 13.24 1.31 1.76
C HIS A 247 13.33 -0.03 1.04
N GLN A 248 12.20 -0.59 0.64
CA GLN A 248 12.11 -1.93 0.08
C GLN A 248 12.49 -1.94 -1.41
N LEU A 249 13.32 -2.91 -1.79
CA LEU A 249 13.48 -3.40 -3.15
C LEU A 249 13.20 -4.90 -3.12
N VAL A 250 12.11 -5.32 -3.76
CA VAL A 250 11.68 -6.72 -3.81
C VAL A 250 12.04 -7.32 -5.15
N ASN A 251 12.72 -8.45 -5.13
CA ASN A 251 12.91 -9.29 -6.32
C ASN A 251 12.09 -10.58 -6.18
N ILE A 252 11.37 -10.95 -7.24
CA ILE A 252 10.68 -12.24 -7.34
C ILE A 252 11.17 -12.96 -8.59
N TYR A 253 11.54 -14.22 -8.46
CA TYR A 253 11.90 -15.10 -9.56
C TYR A 253 10.90 -16.24 -9.62
N LEU A 254 10.28 -16.47 -10.79
CA LEU A 254 9.26 -17.51 -10.98
C LEU A 254 9.79 -18.63 -11.88
N ASP A 255 9.70 -19.88 -11.41
CA ASP A 255 9.89 -21.11 -12.19
C ASP A 255 8.51 -21.62 -12.60
N THR A 256 8.25 -21.72 -13.91
CA THR A 256 6.96 -22.14 -14.44
C THR A 256 7.05 -23.23 -15.52
N LYS A 257 8.25 -23.50 -16.05
CA LYS A 257 8.52 -24.51 -17.08
C LYS A 257 9.97 -24.99 -17.06
N ASP A 258 10.29 -25.99 -17.89
CA ASP A 258 11.65 -26.49 -17.97
C ASP A 258 12.56 -25.52 -18.75
N GLY A 259 13.82 -25.42 -18.32
CA GLY A 259 14.77 -24.43 -18.82
C GLY A 259 14.92 -23.27 -17.85
N GLY A 260 15.29 -22.08 -18.34
CA GLY A 260 15.46 -20.89 -17.52
C GLY A 260 16.90 -20.64 -17.07
N ARG A 261 17.06 -19.77 -16.06
CA ARG A 261 18.36 -19.32 -15.51
C ARG A 261 18.49 -19.69 -14.04
N THR A 262 19.72 -19.95 -13.60
CA THR A 262 20.02 -20.23 -12.17
C THR A 262 20.84 -19.12 -11.52
N ASP A 263 21.20 -18.07 -12.26
CA ASP A 263 21.87 -16.86 -11.80
C ASP A 263 20.87 -15.71 -11.68
N THR A 264 21.24 -14.61 -11.04
CA THR A 264 20.36 -13.44 -10.92
C THR A 264 20.21 -12.71 -12.26
N TYR A 265 19.04 -12.11 -12.50
CA TYR A 265 18.79 -11.32 -13.72
C TYR A 265 19.84 -10.22 -13.92
N LYS A 266 20.19 -9.53 -12.82
CA LYS A 266 21.31 -8.59 -12.69
C LYS A 266 22.13 -8.99 -11.45
N GLU A 267 23.40 -8.61 -11.40
CA GLU A 267 24.36 -9.11 -10.38
C GLU A 267 24.06 -8.66 -8.93
N GLY A 268 23.16 -7.71 -8.71
CA GLY A 268 23.08 -6.95 -7.46
C GLY A 268 22.74 -7.74 -6.20
N ALA A 269 21.98 -8.84 -6.28
CA ALA A 269 21.60 -9.63 -5.11
C ALA A 269 22.70 -10.60 -4.61
N ARG A 270 23.65 -10.98 -5.47
CA ARG A 270 24.76 -11.91 -5.16
C ARG A 270 24.30 -13.26 -4.61
N VAL A 271 23.30 -13.85 -5.25
CA VAL A 271 22.76 -15.19 -4.97
C VAL A 271 22.66 -16.01 -6.26
N GLN A 272 22.43 -17.31 -6.12
CA GLN A 272 22.08 -18.21 -7.21
C GLN A 272 20.90 -19.11 -6.79
N PHE A 273 20.32 -19.82 -7.75
CA PHE A 273 19.07 -20.54 -7.57
C PHE A 273 19.26 -22.04 -7.81
N LYS A 274 18.72 -22.86 -6.90
CA LYS A 274 18.82 -24.32 -6.97
C LYS A 274 18.06 -24.89 -8.16
N GLU A 275 16.86 -24.35 -8.38
CA GLU A 275 16.01 -24.59 -9.53
C GLU A 275 16.00 -23.35 -10.42
N PRO A 276 15.95 -23.51 -11.75
CA PRO A 276 15.99 -22.38 -12.65
C PRO A 276 14.70 -21.55 -12.56
N TRP A 277 14.77 -20.30 -13.01
CA TRP A 277 13.61 -19.40 -13.14
C TRP A 277 13.42 -18.95 -14.59
N ASP A 278 12.16 -18.64 -14.92
CA ASP A 278 11.69 -18.21 -16.24
C ASP A 278 11.36 -16.72 -16.29
N TYR A 279 10.87 -16.16 -15.18
CA TYR A 279 10.46 -14.76 -15.07
C TYR A 279 11.08 -14.08 -13.86
N PHE A 280 11.46 -12.82 -14.04
CA PHE A 280 12.00 -11.94 -13.02
C PHE A 280 11.08 -10.73 -12.84
N ILE A 281 10.83 -10.36 -11.59
CA ILE A 281 10.06 -9.18 -11.20
C ILE A 281 10.92 -8.37 -10.21
N LYS A 282 11.02 -7.06 -10.43
CA LYS A 282 11.62 -6.13 -9.47
C LYS A 282 10.66 -5.00 -9.15
N ILE A 283 10.42 -4.80 -7.86
CA ILE A 283 9.55 -3.76 -7.31
C ILE A 283 10.32 -2.86 -6.34
N ALA A 284 10.22 -1.55 -6.51
CA ALA A 284 10.69 -0.55 -5.55
C ALA A 284 9.73 0.64 -5.53
N GLY A 285 9.88 1.56 -4.56
CA GLY A 285 8.96 2.68 -4.42
C GLY A 285 8.93 3.64 -5.62
N TRP A 286 10.01 3.67 -6.40
CA TRP A 286 10.19 4.50 -7.60
C TRP A 286 9.94 3.67 -8.86
N PRO A 287 8.87 3.95 -9.62
CA PRO A 287 8.53 3.16 -10.81
C PRO A 287 9.60 3.16 -11.90
N ASP A 288 10.37 4.25 -12.04
CA ASP A 288 11.34 4.42 -13.13
C ASP A 288 12.40 3.30 -13.20
N TYR A 289 12.76 2.70 -12.07
CA TYR A 289 13.63 1.53 -12.00
C TYR A 289 13.05 0.35 -11.21
N GLY A 290 11.97 0.59 -10.45
CA GLY A 290 11.31 -0.35 -9.57
C GLY A 290 10.04 -0.95 -10.16
N GLN A 291 9.90 -1.00 -11.48
CA GLN A 291 8.82 -1.73 -12.15
C GLN A 291 9.40 -2.53 -13.33
N VAL A 292 10.11 -3.61 -13.02
CA VAL A 292 10.71 -4.47 -14.03
C VAL A 292 10.00 -5.82 -14.02
N PHE A 293 9.59 -6.26 -15.20
CA PHE A 293 9.28 -7.65 -15.48
C PHE A 293 10.14 -8.09 -16.65
N ALA A 294 10.87 -9.20 -16.50
CA ALA A 294 11.74 -9.73 -17.54
C ALA A 294 11.58 -11.24 -17.67
N THR A 295 11.72 -11.77 -18.88
CA THR A 295 11.91 -13.19 -19.13
C THR A 295 13.38 -13.57 -18.94
N ALA A 296 13.66 -14.85 -18.71
CA ALA A 296 15.02 -15.36 -18.49
C ALA A 296 16.00 -15.05 -19.63
N ASP A 297 15.53 -14.94 -20.87
CA ASP A 297 16.32 -14.55 -22.05
C ASP A 297 16.60 -13.03 -22.15
N GLY A 298 16.07 -12.22 -21.22
CA GLY A 298 16.37 -10.80 -21.10
C GLY A 298 15.36 -9.85 -21.73
N LYS A 299 14.20 -10.33 -22.20
CA LYS A 299 13.16 -9.46 -22.72
C LYS A 299 12.35 -8.83 -21.57
N GLU A 300 12.41 -7.50 -21.46
CA GLU A 300 11.59 -6.73 -20.51
C GLU A 300 10.22 -6.40 -21.08
N ILE A 301 9.17 -6.54 -20.27
CA ILE A 301 7.75 -6.31 -20.64
C ILE A 301 7.06 -5.58 -19.49
N THR A 302 7.19 -4.26 -19.41
CA THR A 302 6.71 -3.46 -18.27
C THR A 302 5.20 -3.62 -18.01
N GLU A 303 4.39 -3.79 -19.06
CA GLU A 303 2.94 -4.00 -18.97
C GLU A 303 2.53 -5.37 -18.41
N ALA A 304 3.47 -6.28 -18.20
CA ALA A 304 3.20 -7.59 -17.61
C ALA A 304 2.88 -7.53 -16.12
N ILE A 305 3.25 -6.42 -15.47
CA ILE A 305 2.99 -6.19 -14.06
C ILE A 305 2.40 -4.81 -13.80
N THR A 306 1.64 -4.72 -12.72
CA THR A 306 1.38 -3.46 -12.02
C THR A 306 1.51 -3.69 -10.53
N TYR A 307 1.73 -2.64 -9.76
CA TYR A 307 1.84 -2.76 -8.32
C TYR A 307 1.39 -1.49 -7.61
N GLU A 308 0.95 -1.67 -6.38
CA GLU A 308 0.62 -0.63 -5.44
C GLU A 308 0.96 -1.07 -4.03
N ALA A 309 1.24 -0.10 -3.15
CA ALA A 309 1.39 -0.38 -1.73
C ALA A 309 0.17 0.13 -0.96
N ASP A 310 -0.12 -0.55 0.13
CA ASP A 310 -0.91 -0.04 1.23
C ASP A 310 0.02 0.18 2.44
N PRO A 311 0.50 1.42 2.66
CA PRO A 311 1.37 1.74 3.78
C PRO A 311 0.72 1.50 5.15
N ALA A 312 -0.61 1.60 5.25
CA ALA A 312 -1.31 1.39 6.51
C ALA A 312 -1.26 -0.08 6.94
N ASP A 313 -1.49 -1.00 5.99
CA ASP A 313 -1.38 -2.44 6.23
C ASP A 313 0.06 -2.96 6.06
N LYS A 314 0.97 -2.10 5.59
CA LYS A 314 2.38 -2.39 5.27
C LYS A 314 2.53 -3.48 4.22
N VAL A 315 1.66 -3.47 3.21
CA VAL A 315 1.62 -4.48 2.15
C VAL A 315 1.98 -3.89 0.79
N ILE A 316 2.79 -4.60 0.02
CA ILE A 316 2.98 -4.36 -1.41
C ILE A 316 2.18 -5.40 -2.18
N TYR A 317 1.24 -4.94 -3.01
CA TYR A 317 0.47 -5.78 -3.93
C TYR A 317 1.09 -5.73 -5.31
N ILE A 318 1.53 -6.88 -5.83
CA ILE A 318 2.15 -7.02 -7.14
C ILE A 318 1.24 -7.90 -7.98
N VAL A 319 0.64 -7.32 -9.01
CA VAL A 319 -0.24 -8.00 -9.96
C VAL A 319 0.59 -8.43 -11.15
N VAL A 320 0.61 -9.74 -11.43
CA VAL A 320 1.29 -10.36 -12.57
C VAL A 320 0.24 -10.93 -13.51
N PHE A 321 0.11 -10.35 -14.71
CA PHE A 321 -0.93 -10.74 -15.65
C PHE A 321 -0.61 -12.07 -16.33
N LYS A 322 -1.54 -13.03 -16.25
CA LYS A 322 -1.36 -14.40 -16.75
C LYS A 322 -1.05 -14.47 -18.24
N LYS A 323 -1.57 -13.53 -19.04
CA LYS A 323 -1.34 -13.47 -20.50
C LYS A 323 0.13 -13.33 -20.90
N PHE A 324 1.02 -12.95 -19.98
CA PHE A 324 2.47 -12.86 -20.22
C PHE A 324 3.25 -14.04 -19.64
N LEU A 325 2.58 -14.98 -18.98
CA LEU A 325 3.17 -16.16 -18.37
C LEU A 325 2.88 -17.41 -19.20
N ASP A 326 3.89 -18.25 -19.35
CA ASP A 326 3.83 -19.58 -19.93
C ASP A 326 4.05 -20.60 -18.80
N ILE A 327 2.97 -21.21 -18.32
CA ILE A 327 2.97 -22.10 -17.16
C ILE A 327 2.71 -23.52 -17.64
N GLN A 328 3.69 -24.40 -17.44
CA GLN A 328 3.65 -25.78 -17.91
C GLN A 328 3.70 -26.82 -16.79
N LYS A 329 4.35 -26.51 -15.64
CA LYS A 329 4.62 -27.49 -14.58
C LYS A 329 4.32 -27.05 -13.13
N GLY A 330 3.48 -26.04 -12.95
CA GLY A 330 3.21 -25.40 -11.65
C GLY A 330 3.94 -24.06 -11.52
N ILE A 331 3.92 -23.45 -10.34
CA ILE A 331 4.67 -22.22 -10.05
C ILE A 331 5.49 -22.41 -8.79
N LYS A 332 6.80 -22.20 -8.90
CA LYS A 332 7.68 -21.98 -7.74
C LYS A 332 8.23 -20.56 -7.77
N ALA A 333 8.54 -20.03 -6.59
CA ALA A 333 9.03 -18.65 -6.48
C ALA A 333 10.20 -18.53 -5.52
N TYR A 334 11.12 -17.64 -5.85
CA TYR A 334 12.06 -17.04 -4.89
C TYR A 334 11.60 -15.61 -4.64
N ILE A 335 11.42 -15.23 -3.37
CA ILE A 335 10.98 -13.89 -2.97
C ILE A 335 12.05 -13.33 -2.05
N LEU A 336 12.64 -12.20 -2.45
CA LEU A 336 13.79 -11.60 -1.80
C LEU A 336 13.51 -10.13 -1.51
N SER A 337 13.95 -9.69 -0.33
CA SER A 337 13.90 -8.30 0.10
C SER A 337 15.31 -7.74 0.25
N MET A 338 15.55 -6.57 -0.33
CA MET A 338 16.79 -5.82 -0.24
C MET A 338 16.51 -4.37 0.13
N SER A 339 17.56 -3.67 0.58
CA SER A 339 17.49 -2.24 0.78
C SER A 339 17.66 -1.52 -0.55
N GLN A 340 16.67 -0.70 -0.91
CA GLN A 340 16.72 0.17 -2.08
C GLN A 340 17.80 1.27 -1.93
N ASP A 341 18.48 1.57 -3.03
CA ASP A 341 19.30 2.76 -3.25
C ASP A 341 19.34 3.13 -4.75
N GLY A 342 18.82 4.29 -5.13
CA GLY A 342 18.77 4.73 -6.54
C GLY A 342 20.14 4.89 -7.20
N PHE A 343 21.22 4.94 -6.43
CA PHE A 343 22.60 5.07 -6.92
C PHE A 343 23.41 3.77 -6.81
N GLY A 344 22.87 2.76 -6.14
CA GLY A 344 23.54 1.47 -5.94
C GLY A 344 23.53 0.59 -7.18
N THR A 345 24.41 -0.40 -7.24
CA THR A 345 24.38 -1.42 -8.29
C THR A 345 23.04 -2.15 -8.26
N ASP A 346 22.37 -2.22 -9.42
CA ASP A 346 21.00 -2.72 -9.57
C ASP A 346 19.96 -2.04 -8.63
N HIS A 347 20.29 -0.84 -8.17
CA HIS A 347 19.52 -0.05 -7.22
C HIS A 347 19.44 -0.65 -5.81
N ILE A 348 20.44 -1.46 -5.43
CA ILE A 348 20.56 -2.06 -4.11
C ILE A 348 21.61 -1.30 -3.31
N ARG A 349 21.25 -0.94 -2.07
CA ARG A 349 22.13 -0.27 -1.12
C ARG A 349 23.28 -1.18 -0.74
N ALA A 350 24.49 -0.65 -0.84
CA ALA A 350 25.69 -1.41 -0.50
C ALA A 350 25.70 -1.83 0.98
N VAL A 351 26.19 -3.04 1.21
CA VAL A 351 26.52 -3.57 2.54
C VAL A 351 28.03 -3.47 2.72
N THR A 352 28.48 -2.80 3.77
CA THR A 352 29.89 -2.59 4.11
C THR A 352 30.25 -3.28 5.43
N PRO A 353 31.54 -3.49 5.76
CA PRO A 353 31.91 -4.13 7.02
C PRO A 353 31.34 -3.42 8.26
N ASN A 354 31.33 -2.08 8.22
CA ASN A 354 30.70 -1.25 9.25
C ASN A 354 29.57 -0.43 8.63
N ALA A 355 28.46 -0.25 9.34
CA ALA A 355 27.38 0.63 8.91
C ALA A 355 27.86 2.09 8.88
N SER A 356 27.58 2.78 7.78
CA SER A 356 27.76 4.23 7.64
C SER A 356 26.43 4.96 7.80
N GLN A 357 26.39 6.24 7.44
CA GLN A 357 25.12 6.97 7.35
C GLN A 357 24.17 6.30 6.34
N TRP A 358 24.69 5.87 5.18
CA TRP A 358 23.89 5.44 4.03
C TRP A 358 24.14 4.00 3.58
N THR A 359 25.05 3.27 4.20
CA THR A 359 25.35 1.86 3.87
C THR A 359 25.04 0.96 5.04
N LEU A 360 24.59 -0.25 4.75
CA LEU A 360 24.41 -1.29 5.76
C LEU A 360 25.77 -1.73 6.32
N GLY A 361 25.76 -2.33 7.51
CA GLY A 361 26.94 -2.91 8.15
C GLY A 361 26.95 -4.44 8.10
N GLY A 362 28.04 -5.04 8.56
CA GLY A 362 28.12 -6.49 8.76
C GLY A 362 28.61 -7.30 7.56
N TYR A 363 29.10 -6.64 6.50
CA TYR A 363 29.66 -7.34 5.35
C TYR A 363 30.96 -8.09 5.72
N PRO A 364 31.08 -9.41 5.48
CA PRO A 364 32.28 -10.17 5.84
C PRO A 364 33.45 -9.78 4.93
N SER A 365 34.56 -9.37 5.52
CA SER A 365 35.76 -8.93 4.77
C SER A 365 36.45 -10.07 4.02
N ASP A 366 36.24 -11.31 4.45
CA ASP A 366 36.74 -12.53 3.83
C ASP A 366 35.78 -13.10 2.76
N SER A 367 34.63 -12.47 2.52
CA SER A 367 33.64 -12.94 1.53
C SER A 367 34.08 -12.81 0.07
N LYS A 368 35.07 -11.96 -0.21
CA LYS A 368 35.60 -11.71 -1.58
C LYS A 368 34.52 -11.33 -2.59
N ASP A 369 33.55 -10.53 -2.16
CA ASP A 369 32.38 -10.12 -2.96
C ASP A 369 31.32 -11.21 -3.22
N TYR A 370 31.40 -12.39 -2.59
CA TYR A 370 30.41 -13.46 -2.74
C TYR A 370 29.29 -13.48 -1.69
N ALA A 371 29.38 -12.66 -0.63
CA ALA A 371 28.31 -12.60 0.36
C ALA A 371 27.06 -11.90 -0.23
N PRO A 372 25.85 -12.45 -0.01
CA PRO A 372 24.60 -11.89 -0.56
C PRO A 372 24.31 -10.47 -0.10
N TRP A 373 23.67 -9.65 -0.92
CA TRP A 373 23.14 -8.34 -0.47
C TRP A 373 21.66 -8.42 -0.03
N VAL A 374 21.16 -9.63 0.13
CA VAL A 374 19.80 -9.95 0.54
C VAL A 374 19.65 -9.81 2.04
N LEU A 375 18.58 -9.14 2.46
CA LEU A 375 18.29 -8.88 3.87
C LEU A 375 17.25 -9.83 4.43
N ASP A 376 16.33 -10.28 3.59
CA ASP A 376 15.27 -11.21 3.94
C ASP A 376 14.86 -12.04 2.71
N ILE A 377 14.52 -13.31 2.92
CA ILE A 377 13.89 -14.21 1.94
C ILE A 377 12.73 -14.97 2.58
N VAL A 378 11.70 -15.26 1.77
CA VAL A 378 10.70 -16.26 2.16
C VAL A 378 11.29 -17.67 2.01
N ALA A 379 11.59 -18.31 3.13
CA ALA A 379 12.19 -19.65 3.13
C ALA A 379 11.13 -20.77 2.99
N PRO A 380 11.40 -21.85 2.22
CA PRO A 380 10.54 -23.02 2.18
C PRO A 380 10.60 -23.84 3.47
N GLU A 381 9.54 -24.61 3.74
CA GLU A 381 9.48 -25.48 4.91
C GLU A 381 10.70 -26.42 4.99
N GLY A 382 11.29 -26.50 6.19
CA GLY A 382 12.47 -27.33 6.44
C GLY A 382 13.81 -26.65 6.15
N TYR A 383 13.81 -25.39 5.71
CA TYR A 383 15.01 -24.57 5.52
C TYR A 383 14.93 -23.28 6.31
N THR A 384 16.07 -22.71 6.68
CA THR A 384 16.13 -21.35 7.24
C THR A 384 16.80 -20.37 6.28
N GLN A 385 16.42 -19.10 6.40
CA GLN A 385 17.09 -18.01 5.69
C GLN A 385 18.60 -18.00 5.95
N GLU A 386 19.03 -18.13 7.21
CA GLU A 386 20.44 -18.05 7.57
C GLU A 386 21.24 -19.19 6.93
N GLU A 387 20.70 -20.41 6.88
CA GLU A 387 21.34 -21.55 6.22
C GLU A 387 21.56 -21.28 4.73
N MET A 388 20.52 -20.78 4.06
CA MET A 388 20.55 -20.51 2.63
C MET A 388 21.50 -19.35 2.30
N LEU A 389 21.37 -18.21 2.98
CA LEU A 389 22.18 -17.01 2.72
C LEU A 389 23.64 -17.18 3.16
N LYS A 390 23.96 -18.06 4.11
CA LYS A 390 25.34 -18.38 4.52
C LYS A 390 26.02 -19.43 3.64
N SER A 391 25.30 -20.03 2.69
CA SER A 391 25.83 -21.11 1.85
C SER A 391 26.85 -20.67 0.78
N TYR A 392 27.15 -19.37 0.68
CA TYR A 392 28.17 -18.87 -0.26
C TYR A 392 29.57 -19.40 0.11
N ILE A 393 30.42 -19.54 -0.90
CA ILE A 393 31.81 -19.93 -0.75
C ILE A 393 32.67 -18.81 -1.34
N PRO A 394 33.48 -18.10 -0.52
CA PRO A 394 34.34 -17.02 -1.00
C PRO A 394 35.19 -17.44 -2.20
N ASP A 395 35.27 -16.57 -3.22
CA ASP A 395 35.99 -16.80 -4.48
C ASP A 395 35.49 -17.99 -5.32
N GLN A 396 34.36 -18.64 -4.98
CA GLN A 396 33.92 -19.88 -5.64
C GLN A 396 32.44 -19.90 -6.03
N ALA A 397 31.53 -19.56 -5.11
CA ALA A 397 30.09 -19.72 -5.35
C ALA A 397 29.25 -18.73 -4.55
N TYR A 398 28.18 -18.21 -5.16
CA TYR A 398 27.16 -17.45 -4.45
C TYR A 398 26.28 -18.34 -3.58
N ALA A 399 25.57 -17.73 -2.62
CA ALA A 399 24.60 -18.43 -1.81
C ALA A 399 23.50 -19.05 -2.68
N THR A 400 23.15 -20.31 -2.43
CA THR A 400 22.16 -21.05 -3.23
C THR A 400 20.81 -21.02 -2.55
N LEU A 401 19.82 -20.40 -3.19
CA LEU A 401 18.45 -20.35 -2.71
C LEU A 401 17.63 -21.53 -3.22
N ILE A 402 16.55 -21.85 -2.51
CA ILE A 402 15.58 -22.92 -2.75
C ILE A 402 14.21 -22.23 -2.81
N PRO A 403 13.38 -22.53 -3.80
CA PRO A 403 12.14 -21.79 -3.99
C PRO A 403 11.04 -22.31 -3.08
N VAL A 404 10.07 -21.46 -2.78
CA VAL A 404 8.77 -21.89 -2.26
C VAL A 404 7.88 -22.40 -3.39
N VAL A 405 7.02 -23.37 -3.10
CA VAL A 405 6.05 -23.91 -4.07
C VAL A 405 4.73 -23.17 -3.90
N ILE A 406 4.23 -22.55 -4.97
CA ILE A 406 2.95 -21.82 -4.98
C ILE A 406 1.82 -22.73 -5.43
N LYS A 407 2.01 -23.48 -6.52
CA LYS A 407 0.96 -24.29 -7.16
C LYS A 407 1.53 -25.50 -7.88
#